data_AF-A0A2H2ZTN2-F1
#
_entry.id   AF-A0A2H2ZTN2-F1
#
_cell.length_a   1.000
_cell.length_b   1.000
_cell.length_c   1.000
_cell.angle_alpha   90.00
_cell.angle_beta   90.00
_cell.angle_gamma   90.00
#
_symmetry.space_group_name_H-M   'P 1'
#
loop_
_entity.id
_entity.type
_entity.pdbx_description
1 polymer ?
#
loop_
_entity_poly.entity_id
_entity_poly.type
_entity_poly.pdbx_seq_one_letter_code
_entity_poly.pdbx_strand_id
1 'polypeptide(L)'
;MEAVTRQHFFFHDQPEYAAQRESCHFCQLRAFPAHKTIPVTIVNEVDQAVIPPNFRFVDRMVLRPGVEPAEDSFRSGCSCESDDACQYTGCLCLADLDDQGNGSDEDEDEDEDDEGNDAYHIANQLNGDDFEAGAAKKKKKDRTKRKAYAYHSHGAKAGLLRSKMLNSKEPLYECHAGCSCSMSCPNRVVERGRTVPLQIFRTHDRGWGVHAQAAIKKGQFVDRYYGEIITSAEADRRRAAAAVSQRKDVYLFALDKFTDPDSLDARLRGPPLEVDGEFLSGPTRFINHSCEPNLRIFARVGDHADKHIHDLALFAIRDIPRGEELTFDYVDGVMTGDLAGMEEEAHGEMAKCLCGSRKCRGYLW
;
A
#
# COMPACT_ATOMS: atom_id res chain seq x y z
N MET A 1 0.12 -1.98 -30.46
CA MET A 1 1.26 -2.35 -29.58
C MET A 1 2.54 -2.73 -30.35
N GLU A 2 2.44 -3.41 -31.49
CA GLU A 2 3.56 -4.02 -32.22
C GLU A 2 4.72 -3.07 -32.59
N ALA A 3 4.44 -1.80 -32.93
CA ALA A 3 5.49 -0.83 -33.28
C ALA A 3 6.35 -0.41 -32.07
N VAL A 4 5.73 -0.20 -30.90
CA VAL A 4 6.42 0.24 -29.68
C VAL A 4 7.22 -0.91 -29.06
N THR A 5 6.65 -2.13 -29.08
CA THR A 5 7.38 -3.33 -28.64
C THR A 5 8.54 -3.66 -29.59
N ARG A 6 8.37 -3.47 -30.91
CA ARG A 6 9.47 -3.65 -31.88
C ARG A 6 10.68 -2.79 -31.56
N GLN A 7 10.50 -1.49 -31.29
CA GLN A 7 11.65 -0.63 -30.94
C GLN A 7 12.41 -1.15 -29.72
N HIS A 8 11.69 -1.58 -28.68
CA HIS A 8 12.32 -2.17 -27.51
C HIS A 8 13.08 -3.46 -27.82
N PHE A 9 12.41 -4.47 -28.38
CA PHE A 9 12.96 -5.83 -28.49
C PHE A 9 14.07 -5.95 -29.55
N PHE A 10 14.09 -5.11 -30.58
CA PHE A 10 15.06 -5.23 -31.67
C PHE A 10 16.26 -4.27 -31.56
N PHE A 11 16.10 -3.12 -30.89
CA PHE A 11 17.12 -2.06 -30.93
C PHE A 11 17.67 -1.71 -29.55
N HIS A 12 16.88 -1.82 -28.49
CA HIS A 12 17.29 -1.28 -27.19
C HIS A 12 18.32 -2.14 -26.44
N ASP A 13 18.70 -3.32 -26.94
CA ASP A 13 19.87 -4.04 -26.41
C ASP A 13 21.19 -3.52 -27.03
N GLN A 14 21.14 -2.70 -28.08
CA GLN A 14 22.31 -2.15 -28.77
C GLN A 14 22.75 -0.80 -28.14
N PRO A 15 24.07 -0.50 -28.06
CA PRO A 15 24.59 0.71 -27.40
C PRO A 15 24.18 2.01 -28.09
N GLU A 16 24.04 2.00 -29.42
CA GLU A 16 23.68 3.16 -30.24
C GLU A 16 22.27 3.72 -29.94
N TYR A 17 21.40 2.91 -29.34
CA TYR A 17 20.05 3.31 -28.92
C TYR A 17 19.96 3.62 -27.41
N ALA A 18 21.09 3.75 -26.70
CA ALA A 18 21.10 3.97 -25.25
C ALA A 18 20.28 5.20 -24.82
N ALA A 19 20.35 6.30 -25.56
CA ALA A 19 19.60 7.53 -25.27
C ALA A 19 18.07 7.34 -25.35
N GLN A 20 17.59 6.36 -26.12
CA GLN A 20 16.15 6.08 -26.28
C GLN A 20 15.59 5.21 -25.16
N ARG A 21 16.47 4.51 -24.41
CA ARG A 21 16.08 3.62 -23.31
C ARG A 21 15.38 4.37 -22.18
N GLU A 22 15.81 5.60 -21.89
CA GLU A 22 15.21 6.45 -20.84
C GLU A 22 13.75 6.78 -21.14
N SER A 23 13.39 6.91 -22.42
CA SER A 23 12.01 7.16 -22.85
C SER A 23 11.17 5.90 -23.06
N CYS A 24 11.77 4.71 -22.96
CA CYS A 24 11.10 3.44 -23.25
C CYS A 24 10.54 2.81 -21.96
N HIS A 25 9.21 2.69 -21.88
CA HIS A 25 8.54 2.08 -20.71
C HIS A 25 9.02 0.66 -20.40
N PHE A 26 9.26 -0.18 -21.42
CA PHE A 26 9.78 -1.53 -21.21
C PHE A 26 11.20 -1.53 -20.64
N CYS A 27 12.06 -0.60 -21.08
CA CYS A 27 13.40 -0.44 -20.48
C CYS A 27 13.31 0.05 -19.03
N GLN A 28 12.42 1.01 -18.73
CA GLN A 28 12.20 1.49 -17.37
C GLN A 28 11.73 0.36 -16.44
N LEU A 29 10.74 -0.43 -16.86
CA LEU A 29 10.26 -1.58 -16.08
C LEU A 29 11.35 -2.65 -15.89
N ARG A 30 12.16 -2.92 -16.91
CA ARG A 30 13.30 -3.86 -16.83
C ARG A 30 14.42 -3.38 -15.92
N ALA A 31 14.52 -2.07 -15.68
CA ALA A 31 15.51 -1.48 -14.79
C ALA A 31 15.14 -1.61 -13.30
N PHE A 32 13.88 -1.92 -12.97
CA PHE A 32 13.49 -2.18 -11.59
C PHE A 32 14.28 -3.36 -11.01
N PRO A 33 14.85 -3.23 -9.78
CA PRO A 33 15.71 -4.27 -9.20
C PRO A 33 15.05 -5.66 -9.16
N ALA A 34 13.74 -5.70 -8.86
CA ALA A 34 12.98 -6.93 -8.75
C ALA A 34 12.43 -7.47 -10.08
N HIS A 35 12.68 -6.82 -11.22
CA HIS A 35 11.99 -7.17 -12.49
C HIS A 35 12.18 -8.64 -12.90
N LYS A 36 13.36 -9.21 -12.67
CA LYS A 36 13.66 -10.59 -13.08
C LYS A 36 12.80 -11.64 -12.37
N THR A 37 12.40 -11.39 -11.14
CA THR A 37 11.63 -12.33 -10.30
C THR A 37 10.18 -11.90 -10.15
N ILE A 38 9.93 -10.59 -10.08
CA ILE A 38 8.63 -9.96 -9.82
C ILE A 38 8.37 -8.91 -10.92
N PRO A 39 8.20 -9.34 -12.19
CA PRO A 39 8.08 -8.44 -13.31
C PRO A 39 6.79 -7.62 -13.27
N VAL A 40 6.86 -6.46 -13.93
CA VAL A 40 5.69 -5.74 -14.43
C VAL A 40 5.71 -5.88 -15.94
N THR A 41 4.60 -6.32 -16.50
CA THR A 41 4.42 -6.47 -17.95
C THR A 41 3.30 -5.56 -18.44
N ILE A 42 3.28 -5.28 -19.75
CA ILE A 42 2.24 -4.45 -20.38
C ILE A 42 1.69 -5.24 -21.57
N VAL A 43 0.36 -5.39 -21.65
CA VAL A 43 -0.34 -6.07 -22.75
C VAL A 43 -1.53 -5.23 -23.23
N ASN A 44 -1.81 -5.26 -24.53
CA ASN A 44 -2.99 -4.64 -25.11
C ASN A 44 -3.49 -5.50 -26.26
N GLU A 45 -4.61 -6.14 -26.04
CA GLU A 45 -5.31 -7.00 -27.01
C GLU A 45 -6.64 -6.39 -27.45
N VAL A 46 -6.95 -5.17 -27.01
CA VAL A 46 -8.25 -4.51 -27.19
C VAL A 46 -8.20 -3.47 -28.30
N ASP A 47 -7.18 -2.60 -28.28
CA ASP A 47 -7.07 -1.47 -29.21
C ASP A 47 -5.60 -1.15 -29.55
N GLN A 48 -5.36 -0.01 -30.20
CA GLN A 48 -4.01 0.46 -30.54
C GLN A 48 -3.45 1.48 -29.53
N ALA A 49 -4.10 1.69 -28.38
CA ALA A 49 -3.62 2.61 -27.37
C ALA A 49 -2.28 2.15 -26.79
N VAL A 50 -1.46 3.13 -26.44
CA VAL A 50 -0.16 2.96 -25.79
C VAL A 50 -0.14 3.79 -24.52
N ILE A 51 0.72 3.43 -23.57
CA ILE A 51 0.98 4.30 -22.41
C ILE A 51 1.57 5.61 -22.93
N PRO A 52 1.13 6.79 -22.43
CA PRO A 52 1.61 8.08 -22.90
C PRO A 52 3.15 8.15 -22.90
N PRO A 53 3.81 8.57 -24.00
CA PRO A 53 5.28 8.55 -24.11
C PRO A 53 6.01 9.42 -23.09
N ASN A 54 5.34 10.41 -22.51
CA ASN A 54 5.84 11.28 -21.45
C ASN A 54 5.70 10.67 -20.04
N PHE A 55 4.94 9.58 -19.88
CA PHE A 55 4.87 8.87 -18.61
C PHE A 55 6.21 8.18 -18.29
N ARG A 56 6.58 8.13 -17.02
CA ARG A 56 7.81 7.50 -16.51
C ARG A 56 7.48 6.57 -15.34
N PHE A 57 7.97 5.33 -15.44
CA PHE A 57 7.90 4.39 -14.33
C PHE A 57 8.96 4.68 -13.28
N VAL A 58 8.55 4.68 -12.00
CA VAL A 58 9.44 4.81 -10.84
C VAL A 58 9.08 3.79 -9.76
N ASP A 59 10.04 3.50 -8.89
CA ASP A 59 9.94 2.58 -7.74
C ASP A 59 10.12 3.28 -6.38
N ARG A 60 10.13 4.62 -6.39
CA ARG A 60 10.27 5.49 -5.21
C ARG A 60 9.49 6.79 -5.38
N MET A 61 9.18 7.42 -4.26
CA MET A 61 8.62 8.78 -4.23
C MET A 61 9.64 9.80 -4.74
N VAL A 62 9.16 10.85 -5.42
CA VAL A 62 9.98 11.97 -5.88
C VAL A 62 9.51 13.23 -5.17
N LEU A 63 10.33 13.77 -4.27
CA LEU A 63 10.03 15.00 -3.55
C LEU A 63 10.23 16.21 -4.48
N ARG A 64 9.28 17.15 -4.45
CA ARG A 64 9.33 18.40 -5.24
C ARG A 64 9.64 19.62 -4.36
N PRO A 65 10.01 20.77 -4.97
CA PRO A 65 10.35 21.97 -4.21
C PRO A 65 9.25 22.33 -3.19
N GLY A 66 9.67 22.66 -1.97
CA GLY A 66 8.77 22.92 -0.84
C GLY A 66 8.35 21.67 -0.06
N VAL A 67 8.82 20.48 -0.45
CA VAL A 67 8.64 19.23 0.31
C VAL A 67 9.99 18.72 0.76
N GLU A 68 10.19 18.61 2.07
CA GLU A 68 11.42 18.13 2.67
C GLU A 68 11.12 17.00 3.66
N PRO A 69 11.97 15.95 3.71
CA PRO A 69 11.92 14.97 4.79
C PRO A 69 12.35 15.64 6.11
N ALA A 70 12.10 14.96 7.22
CA ALA A 70 12.65 15.35 8.50
C ALA A 70 14.18 15.41 8.46
N GLU A 71 14.75 16.40 9.16
CA GLU A 71 16.19 16.47 9.35
C GLU A 71 16.69 15.24 10.10
N ASP A 72 17.92 14.82 9.81
CA ASP A 72 18.51 13.62 10.38
C ASP A 72 18.58 13.64 11.92
N SER A 73 18.58 14.82 12.56
CA SER A 73 18.55 14.96 14.02
C SER A 73 17.23 14.57 14.68
N PHE A 74 16.12 14.58 13.93
CA PHE A 74 14.80 14.16 14.42
C PHE A 74 14.50 12.68 14.11
N ARG A 75 15.34 12.05 13.30
CA ARG A 75 15.17 10.65 12.92
C ARG A 75 15.45 9.74 14.09
N SER A 76 14.54 8.79 14.30
CA SER A 76 14.67 7.82 15.39
C SER A 76 14.23 6.45 14.91
N GLY A 77 15.06 5.44 15.15
CA GLY A 77 14.74 4.04 14.86
C GLY A 77 14.88 3.19 16.12
N CYS A 78 14.35 1.97 16.07
CA CYS A 78 14.40 1.08 17.23
C CYS A 78 15.81 0.51 17.48
N SER A 79 16.10 0.24 18.75
CA SER A 79 17.31 -0.43 19.24
C SER A 79 17.06 -1.89 19.63
N CYS A 80 16.07 -2.54 18.99
CA CYS A 80 15.71 -3.93 19.24
C CYS A 80 16.91 -4.89 19.06
N GLU A 81 17.08 -5.81 20.01
CA GLU A 81 18.20 -6.78 20.00
C GLU A 81 18.09 -7.81 18.88
N SER A 82 16.88 -8.06 18.37
CA SER A 82 16.62 -8.95 17.25
C SER A 82 15.45 -8.47 16.39
N ASP A 83 15.42 -8.92 15.14
CA ASP A 83 14.33 -8.67 14.19
C ASP A 83 12.96 -9.05 14.78
N ASP A 84 12.86 -10.17 15.49
CA ASP A 84 11.61 -10.64 16.11
C ASP A 84 11.12 -9.73 17.25
N ALA A 85 12.03 -9.03 17.93
CA ALA A 85 11.65 -8.11 19.00
C ALA A 85 10.84 -6.91 18.47
N CYS A 86 10.94 -6.60 17.16
CA CYS A 86 10.18 -5.53 16.53
C CYS A 86 8.66 -5.81 16.39
N GLN A 87 8.19 -7.01 16.76
CA GLN A 87 6.77 -7.36 16.73
C GLN A 87 5.99 -6.90 17.97
N TYR A 88 6.70 -6.52 19.03
CA TYR A 88 6.14 -6.30 20.37
C TYR A 88 6.14 -4.83 20.76
N THR A 89 5.26 -4.46 21.70
CA THR A 89 5.11 -3.10 22.29
C THR A 89 6.43 -2.47 22.76
N GLY A 90 7.44 -3.26 23.12
CA GLY A 90 8.77 -2.75 23.47
C GLY A 90 9.58 -2.15 22.31
N CYS A 91 9.11 -2.26 21.07
CA CYS A 91 9.75 -1.66 19.91
C CYS A 91 9.39 -0.18 19.77
N LEU A 92 10.38 0.71 19.73
CA LEU A 92 10.17 2.16 19.61
C LEU A 92 9.31 2.54 18.39
N CYS A 93 9.42 1.80 17.29
CA CYS A 93 8.62 2.07 16.09
C CYS A 93 7.11 1.91 16.32
N LEU A 94 6.68 1.22 17.38
CA LEU A 94 5.28 0.96 17.71
C LEU A 94 4.77 1.84 18.88
N ALA A 95 5.57 2.79 19.38
CA ALA A 95 5.26 3.57 20.57
C ALA A 95 3.91 4.30 20.48
N ASP A 96 3.57 4.85 19.31
CA ASP A 96 2.31 5.56 19.06
C ASP A 96 1.05 4.67 19.13
N LEU A 97 1.20 3.35 19.08
CA LEU A 97 0.11 2.40 19.26
C LEU A 97 -0.14 2.09 20.74
N ASP A 98 0.88 2.22 21.60
CA ASP A 98 0.78 1.94 23.03
C ASP A 98 0.07 3.07 23.79
N ASP A 99 0.23 4.32 23.37
CA ASP A 99 -0.39 5.48 24.00
C ASP A 99 -1.90 5.57 23.78
N GLN A 100 -2.45 4.87 22.78
CA GLN A 100 -3.88 4.87 22.45
C GLN A 100 -4.72 3.94 23.35
N GLY A 101 -4.14 3.34 24.39
CA GLY A 101 -4.88 2.63 25.45
C GLY A 101 -5.68 1.40 24.99
N ASN A 102 -5.48 0.93 23.75
CA ASN A 102 -6.30 -0.11 23.17
C ASN A 102 -5.70 -1.50 23.43
N GLY A 103 -6.32 -2.24 24.35
CA GLY A 103 -6.14 -3.67 24.50
C GLY A 103 -6.07 -4.15 25.96
N SER A 104 -7.16 -3.96 26.69
CA SER A 104 -7.89 -5.17 27.06
C SER A 104 -8.60 -5.63 25.79
N ASP A 105 -8.12 -6.69 25.18
CA ASP A 105 -8.95 -7.74 24.60
C ASP A 105 -7.98 -8.82 24.14
N GLU A 106 -8.38 -10.04 24.44
CA GLU A 106 -7.57 -11.24 24.41
C GLU A 106 -7.14 -11.53 22.96
N ASP A 107 -6.11 -12.35 22.81
CA ASP A 107 -5.62 -12.83 21.51
C ASP A 107 -6.66 -13.75 20.80
N GLU A 108 -7.96 -13.42 20.86
CA GLU A 108 -9.06 -14.19 20.22
C GLU A 108 -8.92 -14.19 18.69
N ASP A 109 -8.27 -13.18 18.11
CA ASP A 109 -7.94 -13.12 16.67
C ASP A 109 -6.80 -14.07 16.26
N GLU A 110 -5.98 -14.60 17.19
CA GLU A 110 -5.02 -15.66 16.83
C GLU A 110 -5.72 -17.04 16.76
N ASP A 111 -6.86 -17.23 17.44
CA ASP A 111 -7.54 -18.53 17.56
C ASP A 111 -8.71 -18.74 16.56
N GLU A 112 -9.46 -17.70 16.17
CA GLU A 112 -10.55 -17.87 15.17
C GLU A 112 -10.01 -18.10 13.74
N ASP A 113 -8.74 -17.82 13.52
CA ASP A 113 -8.11 -17.71 12.21
C ASP A 113 -7.17 -18.90 11.86
N ASP A 114 -6.95 -19.81 12.82
CA ASP A 114 -6.03 -20.96 12.79
C ASP A 114 -6.74 -22.31 13.05
N GLU A 115 -8.03 -22.43 12.72
CA GLU A 115 -8.71 -23.73 12.66
C GLU A 115 -8.23 -24.52 11.43
N GLY A 116 -7.01 -25.08 11.53
CA GLY A 116 -6.52 -26.01 10.53
C GLY A 116 -5.04 -26.30 10.63
N ASN A 117 -4.71 -27.24 11.53
CA ASN A 117 -3.67 -28.28 11.35
C ASN A 117 -2.59 -28.38 12.44
N ASP A 118 -2.95 -28.43 13.73
CA ASP A 118 -2.01 -28.85 14.79
C ASP A 118 -2.55 -29.94 15.74
N ALA A 119 -3.55 -30.72 15.30
CA ALA A 119 -4.13 -31.80 16.11
C ALA A 119 -3.43 -33.18 15.97
N TYR A 120 -2.32 -33.32 15.23
CA TYR A 120 -1.80 -34.65 14.85
C TYR A 120 -0.42 -35.07 15.39
N HIS A 121 0.17 -34.36 16.35
CA HIS A 121 1.49 -34.77 16.88
C HIS A 121 1.73 -34.73 18.39
N ILE A 122 0.69 -34.91 19.22
CA ILE A 122 0.90 -35.31 20.63
C ILE A 122 -0.10 -36.40 21.02
N ALA A 123 0.05 -37.59 20.43
CA ALA A 123 -0.54 -38.80 20.96
C ALA A 123 0.42 -39.96 20.69
N ASN A 124 1.41 -40.12 21.57
CA ASN A 124 1.93 -41.43 22.01
C ASN A 124 3.17 -41.24 22.89
N GLN A 125 2.94 -41.42 24.20
CA GLN A 125 3.84 -41.61 25.34
C GLN A 125 3.19 -40.79 26.46
N LEU A 126 2.41 -41.37 27.38
CA LEU A 126 2.87 -42.28 28.42
C LEU A 126 1.68 -43.11 28.94
N ASN A 127 1.90 -44.42 29.10
CA ASN A 127 1.13 -45.26 30.01
C ASN A 127 1.54 -44.95 31.45
N GLY A 128 0.59 -44.90 32.37
CA GLY A 128 0.89 -44.90 33.81
C GLY A 128 -0.18 -44.18 34.62
N ASP A 129 -0.96 -44.98 35.34
CA ASP A 129 -1.91 -44.56 36.35
C ASP A 129 -1.22 -43.72 37.44
N ASP A 130 -1.78 -42.55 37.78
CA ASP A 130 -1.91 -42.10 39.17
C ASP A 130 -2.72 -40.80 39.25
N PHE A 131 -3.74 -40.86 40.11
CA PHE A 131 -4.75 -39.85 40.33
C PHE A 131 -4.28 -38.91 41.46
N GLU A 132 -3.71 -37.75 41.12
CA GLU A 132 -3.51 -36.67 42.10
C GLU A 132 -3.93 -35.30 41.54
N ALA A 133 -4.83 -34.67 42.28
CA ALA A 133 -5.36 -33.34 42.05
C ALA A 133 -4.25 -32.28 42.20
N GLY A 134 -3.63 -31.90 41.08
CA GLY A 134 -2.63 -30.84 41.01
C GLY A 134 -3.25 -29.53 40.51
N ALA A 135 -3.29 -28.52 41.39
CA ALA A 135 -3.68 -27.15 41.10
C ALA A 135 -3.10 -26.65 39.75
N ALA A 136 -3.98 -26.21 38.85
CA ALA A 136 -3.60 -25.55 37.60
C ALA A 136 -2.75 -24.31 37.93
N LYS A 137 -1.43 -24.42 37.76
CA LYS A 137 -0.53 -23.27 37.72
C LYS A 137 -0.88 -22.47 36.47
N LYS A 138 -1.81 -21.51 36.58
CA LYS A 138 -1.95 -20.41 35.62
C LYS A 138 -0.56 -19.78 35.48
N LYS A 139 0.13 -20.02 34.36
CA LYS A 139 1.34 -19.26 33.98
C LYS A 139 0.94 -17.79 34.05
N LYS A 140 1.56 -17.01 34.95
CA LYS A 140 1.47 -15.55 34.90
C LYS A 140 2.02 -15.14 33.53
N LYS A 141 1.14 -14.79 32.58
CA LYS A 141 1.52 -14.20 31.30
C LYS A 141 2.27 -12.92 31.64
N ASP A 142 3.55 -12.86 31.28
CA ASP A 142 4.36 -11.67 31.47
C ASP A 142 3.71 -10.53 30.69
N ARG A 143 3.11 -9.57 31.41
CA ARG A 143 2.33 -8.46 30.83
C ARG A 143 3.19 -7.45 30.05
N THR A 144 4.50 -7.70 29.94
CA THR A 144 5.47 -6.75 29.38
C THR A 144 5.78 -6.95 27.89
N LYS A 145 5.32 -8.02 27.25
CA LYS A 145 5.56 -8.29 25.81
C LYS A 145 4.29 -8.70 25.08
N ARG A 146 3.45 -7.72 24.76
CA ARG A 146 2.28 -7.91 23.89
C ARG A 146 2.70 -7.72 22.44
N LYS A 147 2.25 -8.58 21.51
CA LYS A 147 2.43 -8.34 20.07
C LYS A 147 1.55 -7.16 19.66
N ALA A 148 2.11 -6.20 18.94
CA ALA A 148 1.41 -4.96 18.59
C ALA A 148 1.55 -4.55 17.12
N TYR A 149 2.54 -5.07 16.41
CA TYR A 149 2.73 -4.76 15.00
C TYR A 149 1.58 -5.27 14.11
N ALA A 150 1.49 -4.74 12.89
CA ALA A 150 0.32 -4.88 12.04
C ALA A 150 0.17 -6.24 11.33
N TYR A 151 1.17 -7.12 11.40
CA TYR A 151 1.24 -8.34 10.57
C TYR A 151 1.08 -9.63 11.39
N HIS A 152 0.67 -10.71 10.74
CA HIS A 152 0.69 -12.05 11.34
C HIS A 152 2.13 -12.56 11.41
N SER A 153 2.50 -13.18 12.54
CA SER A 153 3.88 -13.61 12.82
C SER A 153 4.25 -14.93 12.16
N HIS A 154 3.33 -15.90 12.17
CA HIS A 154 3.60 -17.29 11.82
C HIS A 154 2.44 -17.91 11.05
N GLY A 155 2.57 -19.18 10.68
CA GLY A 155 1.53 -19.94 9.99
C GLY A 155 1.35 -19.54 8.52
N ALA A 156 0.25 -20.00 7.93
CA ALA A 156 -0.06 -19.76 6.53
C ALA A 156 -0.30 -18.27 6.20
N LYS A 157 -0.55 -17.44 7.21
CA LYS A 157 -0.81 -16.00 7.10
C LYS A 157 0.42 -15.14 7.42
N ALA A 158 1.58 -15.71 7.72
CA ALA A 158 2.78 -14.95 8.11
C ALA A 158 3.10 -13.82 7.11
N GLY A 159 3.29 -12.59 7.61
CA GLY A 159 3.55 -11.40 6.81
C GLY A 159 2.32 -10.77 6.14
N LEU A 160 1.13 -11.35 6.28
CA LEU A 160 -0.13 -10.72 5.88
C LEU A 160 -0.58 -9.73 6.97
N LEU A 161 -1.27 -8.67 6.55
CA LEU A 161 -1.87 -7.67 7.41
C LEU A 161 -3.00 -8.29 8.23
N ARG A 162 -3.00 -8.04 9.55
CA ARG A 162 -3.99 -8.57 10.49
C ARG A 162 -5.41 -8.10 10.17
N SER A 163 -6.40 -8.97 10.39
CA SER A 163 -7.83 -8.68 10.17
C SER A 163 -8.30 -7.42 10.88
N LYS A 164 -7.86 -7.19 12.13
CA LYS A 164 -8.12 -5.94 12.88
C LYS A 164 -7.70 -4.69 12.10
N MET A 165 -6.53 -4.72 11.47
CA MET A 165 -6.00 -3.58 10.72
C MET A 165 -6.80 -3.34 9.44
N LEU A 166 -7.19 -4.40 8.72
CA LEU A 166 -7.94 -4.31 7.47
C LEU A 166 -9.25 -3.51 7.60
N ASN A 167 -9.92 -3.65 8.75
CA ASN A 167 -11.18 -2.99 9.06
C ASN A 167 -11.00 -1.64 9.79
N SER A 168 -9.78 -1.30 10.18
CA SER A 168 -9.46 -0.05 10.88
C SER A 168 -9.07 1.07 9.90
N LYS A 169 -8.96 2.29 10.41
CA LYS A 169 -8.25 3.40 9.73
C LYS A 169 -6.89 3.66 10.36
N GLU A 170 -6.37 2.77 11.22
CA GLU A 170 -5.09 2.97 11.90
C GLU A 170 -3.93 2.95 10.90
N PRO A 171 -2.91 3.81 11.08
CA PRO A 171 -1.71 3.78 10.25
C PRO A 171 -0.86 2.55 10.56
N LEU A 172 -0.05 2.14 9.60
CA LEU A 172 0.91 1.03 9.74
C LEU A 172 2.27 1.61 10.12
N TYR A 173 2.72 1.38 11.34
CA TYR A 173 4.07 1.77 11.76
C TYR A 173 5.07 0.63 11.51
N GLU A 174 6.00 0.85 10.60
CA GLU A 174 7.06 -0.10 10.25
C GLU A 174 8.43 0.37 10.74
N CYS A 175 9.35 -0.58 10.87
CA CYS A 175 10.76 -0.26 10.95
C CYS A 175 11.25 0.35 9.62
N HIS A 176 12.40 1.01 9.68
CA HIS A 176 13.00 1.77 8.57
C HIS A 176 14.52 1.82 8.71
N ALA A 177 15.22 2.46 7.76
CA ALA A 177 16.68 2.49 7.70
C ALA A 177 17.41 2.96 8.98
N GLY A 178 16.74 3.73 9.86
CA GLY A 178 17.30 4.16 11.15
C GLY A 178 17.25 3.11 12.27
N CYS A 179 16.56 1.99 12.05
CA CYS A 179 16.44 0.92 13.03
C CYS A 179 17.64 -0.04 12.99
N SER A 180 17.95 -0.63 14.15
CA SER A 180 18.99 -1.66 14.31
C SER A 180 18.64 -3.03 13.70
N CYS A 181 17.37 -3.29 13.42
CA CYS A 181 16.90 -4.52 12.79
C CYS A 181 17.21 -4.54 11.28
N SER A 182 17.33 -5.75 10.73
CA SER A 182 17.71 -5.95 9.33
C SER A 182 16.51 -5.88 8.37
N MET A 183 16.74 -6.04 7.06
CA MET A 183 15.66 -6.14 6.07
C MET A 183 14.78 -7.40 6.21
N SER A 184 15.22 -8.41 6.96
CA SER A 184 14.37 -9.56 7.34
C SER A 184 13.41 -9.26 8.48
N CYS A 185 13.47 -8.06 9.08
CA CYS A 185 12.56 -7.65 10.14
C CYS A 185 11.09 -7.88 9.72
N PRO A 186 10.29 -8.60 10.52
CA PRO A 186 8.90 -8.89 10.19
C PRO A 186 8.07 -7.60 10.06
N ASN A 187 8.49 -6.50 10.68
CA ASN A 187 7.87 -5.18 10.59
C ASN A 187 8.45 -4.27 9.48
N ARG A 188 8.83 -4.84 8.33
CA ARG A 188 9.33 -4.11 7.13
C ARG A 188 8.69 -4.63 5.83
N VAL A 189 7.40 -4.98 5.86
CA VAL A 189 6.68 -5.58 4.73
C VAL A 189 6.58 -4.61 3.55
N VAL A 190 6.14 -3.37 3.81
CA VAL A 190 5.98 -2.35 2.77
C VAL A 190 7.33 -1.85 2.29
N GLU A 191 8.30 -1.66 3.19
CA GLU A 191 9.66 -1.22 2.84
C GLU A 191 10.37 -2.16 1.87
N ARG A 192 10.15 -3.48 2.00
CA ARG A 192 10.70 -4.50 1.09
C ARG A 192 10.17 -4.38 -0.34
N GLY A 193 9.09 -3.64 -0.55
CA GLY A 193 8.49 -3.42 -1.86
C GLY A 193 7.67 -4.60 -2.36
N ARG A 194 7.17 -4.45 -3.59
CA ARG A 194 6.25 -5.40 -4.22
C ARG A 194 6.83 -6.82 -4.30
N THR A 195 6.02 -7.81 -3.91
CA THR A 195 6.33 -9.25 -4.01
C THR A 195 5.47 -9.99 -5.04
N VAL A 196 4.49 -9.31 -5.64
CA VAL A 196 3.54 -9.90 -6.60
C VAL A 196 3.85 -9.45 -8.03
N PRO A 197 3.96 -10.36 -9.02
CA PRO A 197 4.12 -9.98 -10.41
C PRO A 197 2.82 -9.35 -10.95
N LEU A 198 2.93 -8.21 -11.61
CA LEU A 198 1.78 -7.44 -12.11
C LEU A 198 1.79 -7.36 -13.64
N GLN A 199 0.59 -7.23 -14.21
CA GLN A 199 0.41 -6.96 -15.63
C GLN A 199 -0.54 -5.78 -15.80
N ILE A 200 -0.02 -4.73 -16.44
CA ILE A 200 -0.82 -3.61 -16.93
C ILE A 200 -1.48 -4.09 -18.22
N PHE A 201 -2.80 -3.99 -18.30
CA PHE A 201 -3.56 -4.46 -19.45
C PHE A 201 -4.56 -3.41 -19.91
N ARG A 202 -4.98 -3.50 -21.17
CA ARG A 202 -6.04 -2.64 -21.71
C ARG A 202 -7.41 -3.27 -21.40
N THR A 203 -8.26 -2.55 -20.69
CA THR A 203 -9.67 -2.92 -20.48
C THR A 203 -10.52 -2.50 -21.68
N HIS A 204 -11.74 -3.02 -21.77
CA HIS A 204 -12.66 -2.69 -22.86
C HIS A 204 -13.30 -1.30 -22.74
N ASP A 205 -13.42 -0.76 -21.52
CA ASP A 205 -14.29 0.38 -21.22
C ASP A 205 -13.68 1.46 -20.31
N ARG A 206 -12.64 1.12 -19.54
CA ARG A 206 -12.04 1.99 -18.50
C ARG A 206 -10.61 2.44 -18.82
N GLY A 207 -10.06 1.99 -19.95
CA GLY A 207 -8.73 2.34 -20.39
C GLY A 207 -7.70 1.32 -19.93
N TRP A 208 -6.65 1.75 -19.24
CA TRP A 208 -5.66 0.82 -18.69
C TRP A 208 -6.13 0.30 -17.33
N GLY A 209 -5.81 -0.96 -17.03
CA GLY A 209 -6.08 -1.64 -15.77
C GLY A 209 -4.84 -2.40 -15.32
N VAL A 210 -4.90 -3.00 -14.13
CA VAL A 210 -3.85 -3.90 -13.61
C VAL A 210 -4.49 -5.17 -13.10
N HIS A 211 -3.88 -6.32 -13.39
CA HIS A 211 -4.17 -7.56 -12.68
C HIS A 211 -2.88 -8.23 -12.21
N ALA A 212 -3.01 -9.13 -11.23
CA ALA A 212 -1.89 -9.92 -10.75
C ALA A 212 -1.67 -11.18 -11.62
N GLN A 213 -0.41 -11.57 -11.78
CA GLN A 213 -0.01 -12.82 -12.46
C GLN A 213 0.10 -14.00 -11.48
N ALA A 214 -0.22 -13.79 -10.21
CA ALA A 214 -0.35 -14.80 -9.17
C ALA A 214 -1.62 -14.52 -8.35
N ALA A 215 -2.10 -15.51 -7.60
CA ALA A 215 -3.16 -15.27 -6.63
C ALA A 215 -2.61 -14.41 -5.47
N ILE A 216 -3.45 -13.53 -4.93
CA ILE A 216 -3.14 -12.65 -3.80
C ILE A 216 -4.07 -13.03 -2.65
N LYS A 217 -3.51 -13.17 -1.45
CA LYS A 217 -4.27 -13.46 -0.22
C LYS A 217 -4.82 -12.19 0.43
N LYS A 218 -5.96 -12.31 1.10
CA LYS A 218 -6.47 -11.25 1.99
C LYS A 218 -5.37 -10.83 2.97
N GLY A 219 -5.16 -9.53 3.13
CA GLY A 219 -4.09 -8.95 3.94
C GLY A 219 -2.73 -8.90 3.25
N GLN A 220 -2.57 -9.39 2.02
CA GLN A 220 -1.29 -9.33 1.33
C GLN A 220 -1.00 -7.92 0.79
N PHE A 221 0.21 -7.44 1.03
CA PHE A 221 0.74 -6.22 0.42
C PHE A 221 0.92 -6.43 -1.10
N VAL A 222 0.42 -5.48 -1.90
CA VAL A 222 0.54 -5.52 -3.37
C VAL A 222 1.69 -4.64 -3.82
N ASP A 223 1.57 -3.32 -3.67
CA ASP A 223 2.60 -2.33 -4.01
C ASP A 223 2.20 -0.98 -3.38
N ARG A 224 3.07 0.04 -3.49
CA ARG A 224 2.73 1.41 -3.10
C ARG A 224 2.18 2.21 -4.27
N TYR A 225 1.41 3.25 -3.97
CA TYR A 225 1.13 4.31 -4.93
C TYR A 225 2.31 5.28 -4.92
N TYR A 226 3.04 5.36 -6.03
CA TYR A 226 4.19 6.27 -6.17
C TYR A 226 3.80 7.54 -6.92
N GLY A 227 4.56 8.60 -6.73
CA GLY A 227 4.43 9.80 -7.54
C GLY A 227 5.37 10.91 -7.12
N GLU A 228 5.05 12.10 -7.61
CA GLU A 228 5.65 13.33 -7.12
C GLU A 228 4.95 13.75 -5.84
N ILE A 229 5.67 13.90 -4.73
CA ILE A 229 5.11 14.53 -3.53
C ILE A 229 5.22 16.04 -3.71
N ILE A 230 4.06 16.71 -3.74
CA ILE A 230 3.90 18.14 -3.99
C ILE A 230 3.15 18.81 -2.84
N THR A 231 3.32 20.13 -2.71
CA THR A 231 2.56 20.94 -1.76
C THR A 231 1.11 21.11 -2.25
N SER A 232 0.18 21.34 -1.33
CA SER A 232 -1.22 21.66 -1.66
C SER A 232 -1.33 22.84 -2.65
N ALA A 233 -0.51 23.89 -2.48
CA ALA A 233 -0.48 25.02 -3.43
C ALA A 233 -0.06 24.63 -4.86
N GLU A 234 0.89 23.70 -5.00
CA GLU A 234 1.29 23.15 -6.31
C GLU A 234 0.21 22.23 -6.88
N ALA A 235 -0.46 21.44 -6.05
CA ALA A 235 -1.60 20.62 -6.46
C ALA A 235 -2.75 21.49 -7.00
N ASP A 236 -3.12 22.55 -6.29
CA ASP A 236 -4.16 23.49 -6.72
C ASP A 236 -3.80 24.21 -8.03
N ARG A 237 -2.53 24.63 -8.18
CA ARG A 237 -2.02 25.18 -9.44
C ARG A 237 -2.16 24.17 -10.59
N ARG A 238 -1.86 22.89 -10.34
CA ARG A 238 -1.98 21.82 -11.34
C ARG A 238 -3.46 21.50 -11.66
N ARG A 239 -4.36 21.48 -10.68
CA ARG A 239 -5.82 21.33 -10.88
C ARG A 239 -6.36 22.46 -11.75
N ALA A 240 -6.05 23.71 -11.42
CA ALA A 240 -6.49 24.89 -12.17
C ALA A 240 -5.95 24.89 -13.63
N ALA A 241 -4.69 24.48 -13.83
CA ALA A 241 -4.11 24.34 -15.16
C ALA A 241 -4.75 23.19 -15.97
N ALA A 242 -5.23 22.15 -15.28
CA ALA A 242 -5.85 20.99 -15.88
C ALA A 242 -7.36 21.14 -16.12
N ALA A 243 -7.97 22.30 -15.91
CA ALA A 243 -9.36 22.58 -16.27
C ALA A 243 -9.69 22.28 -17.76
N VAL A 244 -8.67 22.12 -18.62
CA VAL A 244 -8.78 21.69 -20.02
C VAL A 244 -8.69 20.16 -20.20
N SER A 245 -8.06 19.43 -19.27
CA SER A 245 -7.91 17.97 -19.27
C SER A 245 -8.72 17.38 -18.11
N GLN A 246 -9.91 16.89 -18.41
CA GLN A 246 -10.99 16.46 -17.50
C GLN A 246 -10.67 15.31 -16.51
N ARG A 247 -9.41 15.10 -16.09
CA ARG A 247 -8.97 13.91 -15.33
C ARG A 247 -7.87 14.13 -14.29
N LYS A 248 -7.54 15.38 -13.89
CA LYS A 248 -6.40 15.62 -12.99
C LYS A 248 -6.61 15.04 -11.59
N ASP A 249 -7.82 15.16 -11.06
CA ASP A 249 -8.16 14.68 -9.71
C ASP A 249 -8.07 13.16 -9.56
N VAL A 250 -7.99 12.42 -10.67
CA VAL A 250 -7.82 10.95 -10.65
C VAL A 250 -6.43 10.51 -10.17
N TYR A 251 -5.42 11.37 -10.30
CA TYR A 251 -4.02 11.01 -10.04
C TYR A 251 -3.43 11.69 -8.80
N LEU A 252 -4.24 12.43 -8.05
CA LEU A 252 -3.83 13.14 -6.85
C LEU A 252 -4.37 12.41 -5.62
N PHE A 253 -3.47 12.05 -4.70
CA PHE A 253 -3.82 11.46 -3.40
C PHE A 253 -3.26 12.31 -2.28
N ALA A 254 -4.13 12.80 -1.39
CA ALA A 254 -3.72 13.55 -0.21
C ALA A 254 -3.01 12.64 0.81
N LEU A 255 -1.97 13.18 1.44
CA LEU A 255 -1.26 12.58 2.58
C LEU A 255 -1.80 13.15 3.90
N ASP A 256 -3.10 12.97 4.11
CA ASP A 256 -3.90 13.62 5.16
C ASP A 256 -4.07 12.78 6.43
N LYS A 257 -3.50 11.57 6.47
CA LYS A 257 -3.70 10.62 7.57
C LYS A 257 -3.39 11.20 8.94
N PHE A 258 -2.40 12.09 8.99
CA PHE A 258 -1.88 12.73 10.19
C PHE A 258 -2.12 14.24 10.21
N THR A 259 -2.92 14.78 9.29
CA THR A 259 -3.29 16.19 9.30
C THR A 259 -4.14 16.47 10.53
N ASP A 260 -3.64 17.36 11.37
CA ASP A 260 -4.27 17.75 12.62
C ASP A 260 -3.89 19.21 12.91
N PRO A 261 -4.85 20.16 12.86
CA PRO A 261 -4.62 21.57 13.15
C PRO A 261 -3.99 21.85 14.52
N ASP A 262 -4.18 20.95 15.48
CA ASP A 262 -3.67 21.05 16.86
C ASP A 262 -2.34 20.29 17.05
N SER A 263 -1.78 19.72 15.99
CA SER A 263 -0.52 18.97 16.05
C SER A 263 0.65 19.84 16.51
N LEU A 264 1.50 19.25 17.37
CA LEU A 264 2.76 19.87 17.77
C LEU A 264 3.75 19.97 16.61
N ASP A 265 3.61 19.11 15.59
CA ASP A 265 4.39 19.20 14.35
C ASP A 265 3.75 20.22 13.39
N ALA A 266 4.45 21.31 13.13
CA ALA A 266 3.99 22.37 12.23
C ALA A 266 3.69 21.86 10.80
N ARG A 267 4.31 20.77 10.36
CA ARG A 267 4.09 20.17 9.03
C ARG A 267 2.74 19.45 8.93
N LEU A 268 2.13 19.11 10.06
CA LEU A 268 0.85 18.40 10.15
C LEU A 268 -0.35 19.34 10.37
N ARG A 269 -0.12 20.61 10.74
CA ARG A 269 -1.19 21.59 11.02
C ARG A 269 -1.83 22.21 9.78
N GLY A 270 -1.09 22.23 8.67
CA GLY A 270 -1.52 22.86 7.42
C GLY A 270 -2.27 21.91 6.49
N PRO A 271 -2.65 22.39 5.30
CA PRO A 271 -3.13 21.54 4.23
C PRO A 271 -2.13 20.40 3.96
N PRO A 272 -2.60 19.16 3.77
CA PRO A 272 -1.74 18.02 3.53
C PRO A 272 -0.93 18.19 2.24
N LEU A 273 0.19 17.47 2.18
CA LEU A 273 0.89 17.24 0.92
C LEU A 273 0.08 16.27 0.06
N GLU A 274 0.40 16.20 -1.23
CA GLU A 274 -0.29 15.30 -2.16
C GLU A 274 0.73 14.51 -3.00
N VAL A 275 0.36 13.28 -3.36
CA VAL A 275 1.10 12.45 -4.33
C VAL A 275 0.44 12.58 -5.70
N ASP A 276 1.17 13.12 -6.66
CA ASP A 276 0.76 13.24 -8.06
C ASP A 276 1.39 12.15 -8.92
N GLY A 277 0.57 11.20 -9.37
CA GLY A 277 0.98 10.07 -10.21
C GLY A 277 0.81 10.29 -11.71
N GLU A 278 0.42 11.49 -12.19
CA GLU A 278 -0.04 11.67 -13.57
C GLU A 278 1.03 11.27 -14.61
N PHE A 279 2.26 11.78 -14.46
CA PHE A 279 3.36 11.56 -15.42
C PHE A 279 4.50 10.71 -14.88
N LEU A 280 4.52 10.44 -13.57
CA LEU A 280 5.59 9.70 -12.91
C LEU A 280 4.99 8.85 -11.80
N SER A 281 5.01 7.52 -11.92
CA SER A 281 4.44 6.62 -10.90
C SER A 281 4.88 5.15 -11.11
N GLY A 282 4.42 4.26 -10.24
CA GLY A 282 4.52 2.82 -10.41
C GLY A 282 3.33 2.21 -11.17
N PRO A 283 3.19 0.88 -11.20
CA PRO A 283 2.08 0.20 -11.87
C PRO A 283 0.71 0.51 -11.25
N THR A 284 0.68 0.82 -9.96
CA THR A 284 -0.53 1.09 -9.17
C THR A 284 -1.34 2.29 -9.65
N ARG A 285 -0.71 3.23 -10.37
CA ARG A 285 -1.40 4.33 -11.08
C ARG A 285 -2.50 3.85 -12.02
N PHE A 286 -2.32 2.67 -12.61
CA PHE A 286 -3.24 2.11 -13.60
C PHE A 286 -4.33 1.23 -12.97
N ILE A 287 -4.39 1.12 -11.64
CA ILE A 287 -5.44 0.37 -10.95
C ILE A 287 -6.74 1.18 -11.02
N ASN A 288 -7.80 0.57 -11.53
CA ASN A 288 -9.08 1.25 -11.70
C ASN A 288 -9.87 1.38 -10.41
N HIS A 289 -10.79 2.33 -10.40
CA HIS A 289 -11.79 2.46 -9.35
C HIS A 289 -12.80 1.30 -9.34
N SER A 290 -13.22 0.89 -8.16
CA SER A 290 -14.45 0.11 -7.94
C SER A 290 -15.16 0.52 -6.65
N CYS A 291 -16.50 0.54 -6.67
CA CYS A 291 -17.32 0.73 -5.47
C CYS A 291 -17.40 -0.55 -4.61
N GLU A 292 -17.01 -1.71 -5.15
CA GLU A 292 -16.77 -2.95 -4.41
C GLU A 292 -15.34 -3.42 -4.71
N PRO A 293 -14.33 -2.77 -4.12
CA PRO A 293 -12.94 -3.00 -4.47
C PRO A 293 -12.41 -4.32 -3.92
N ASN A 294 -11.22 -4.71 -4.37
CA ASN A 294 -10.44 -5.82 -3.81
C ASN A 294 -9.14 -5.38 -3.14
N LEU A 295 -8.75 -4.12 -3.30
CA LEU A 295 -7.65 -3.46 -2.60
C LEU A 295 -8.13 -2.25 -1.78
N ARG A 296 -7.33 -1.87 -0.79
CA ARG A 296 -7.48 -0.64 -0.02
C ARG A 296 -6.12 -0.01 0.27
N ILE A 297 -6.07 1.32 0.37
CA ILE A 297 -4.86 2.08 0.70
C ILE A 297 -4.74 2.17 2.23
N PHE A 298 -3.54 1.94 2.73
CA PHE A 298 -3.15 2.16 4.12
C PHE A 298 -1.97 3.13 4.17
N ALA A 299 -2.04 4.08 5.10
CA ALA A 299 -0.91 4.95 5.37
C ALA A 299 0.16 4.16 6.12
N ARG A 300 1.36 4.05 5.55
CA ARG A 300 2.50 3.41 6.20
C ARG A 300 3.55 4.44 6.58
N VAL A 301 3.97 4.42 7.83
CA VAL A 301 5.01 5.29 8.38
C VAL A 301 6.25 4.45 8.66
N GLY A 302 7.39 4.88 8.12
CA GLY A 302 8.70 4.38 8.52
C GLY A 302 9.20 5.18 9.71
N ASP A 303 9.94 6.25 9.44
CA ASP A 303 10.37 7.18 10.48
C ASP A 303 9.18 8.01 10.97
N HIS A 304 9.00 8.10 12.29
CA HIS A 304 7.91 8.85 12.91
C HIS A 304 8.00 10.35 12.62
N ALA A 305 9.19 10.87 12.34
CA ALA A 305 9.39 12.25 11.96
C ALA A 305 8.92 12.54 10.51
N ASP A 306 8.63 11.51 9.71
CA ASP A 306 8.22 11.60 8.31
C ASP A 306 6.72 11.27 8.10
N LYS A 307 5.89 11.41 9.16
CA LYS A 307 4.43 11.21 9.08
C LYS A 307 3.74 12.06 8.00
N HIS A 308 4.22 13.28 7.74
CA HIS A 308 3.69 14.20 6.72
C HIS A 308 3.94 13.72 5.28
N ILE A 309 4.86 12.77 5.08
CA ILE A 309 5.19 12.16 3.78
C ILE A 309 5.02 10.63 3.80
N HIS A 310 4.04 10.15 4.58
CA HIS A 310 3.79 8.72 4.74
C HIS A 310 3.56 8.01 3.38
N ASP A 311 3.89 6.73 3.32
CA ASP A 311 3.63 5.90 2.14
C ASP A 311 2.13 5.64 1.98
N LEU A 312 1.68 5.46 0.73
CA LEU A 312 0.34 4.97 0.37
C LEU A 312 0.46 3.49 -0.06
N ALA A 313 0.24 2.56 0.86
CA ALA A 313 0.44 1.13 0.63
C ALA A 313 -0.88 0.42 0.29
N LEU A 314 -0.94 -0.28 -0.85
CA LEU A 314 -2.13 -1.04 -1.25
C LEU A 314 -2.06 -2.47 -0.70
N PHE A 315 -3.08 -2.85 0.06
CA PHE A 315 -3.28 -4.20 0.60
C PHE A 315 -4.57 -4.81 0.06
N ALA A 316 -4.55 -6.13 -0.15
CA ALA A 316 -5.76 -6.87 -0.53
C ALA A 316 -6.72 -7.00 0.65
N ILE A 317 -7.99 -6.66 0.46
CA ILE A 317 -9.04 -6.75 1.49
C ILE A 317 -9.85 -8.06 1.41
N ARG A 318 -9.60 -8.87 0.38
CA ARG A 318 -10.10 -10.23 0.19
C ARG A 318 -9.11 -11.04 -0.64
N ASP A 319 -9.29 -12.35 -0.71
CA ASP A 319 -8.54 -13.18 -1.67
C ASP A 319 -8.86 -12.75 -3.11
N ILE A 320 -7.82 -12.70 -3.94
CA ILE A 320 -7.87 -12.27 -5.35
C ILE A 320 -7.26 -13.38 -6.20
N PRO A 321 -8.05 -14.07 -7.03
CA PRO A 321 -7.55 -15.04 -8.01
C PRO A 321 -6.57 -14.39 -9.01
N ARG A 322 -5.66 -15.21 -9.53
CA ARG A 322 -4.78 -14.81 -10.64
C ARG A 322 -5.63 -14.30 -11.82
N GLY A 323 -5.23 -13.17 -12.39
CA GLY A 323 -5.91 -12.58 -13.56
C GLY A 323 -7.15 -11.75 -13.23
N GLU A 324 -7.61 -11.71 -11.97
CA GLU A 324 -8.65 -10.75 -11.57
C GLU A 324 -8.08 -9.32 -11.59
N GLU A 325 -8.86 -8.38 -12.15
CA GLU A 325 -8.51 -6.96 -12.15
C GLU A 325 -8.41 -6.43 -10.71
N LEU A 326 -7.31 -5.77 -10.41
CA LEU A 326 -7.10 -5.05 -9.16
C LEU A 326 -7.89 -3.74 -9.22
N THR A 327 -8.59 -3.42 -8.15
CA THR A 327 -9.37 -2.19 -8.00
C THR A 327 -9.37 -1.71 -6.56
N PHE A 328 -9.40 -0.39 -6.36
CA PHE A 328 -9.60 0.23 -5.05
C PHE A 328 -10.65 1.33 -5.13
N ASP A 329 -11.18 1.74 -3.98
CA ASP A 329 -12.07 2.89 -3.91
C ASP A 329 -11.23 4.18 -3.84
N TYR A 330 -11.42 5.10 -4.80
CA TYR A 330 -10.60 6.31 -4.90
C TYR A 330 -10.85 7.28 -3.75
N VAL A 331 -12.01 7.18 -3.10
CA VAL A 331 -12.42 8.06 -2.00
C VAL A 331 -12.63 7.30 -0.68
N ASP A 332 -12.27 6.01 -0.61
CA ASP A 332 -12.47 5.14 0.57
C ASP A 332 -13.89 5.24 1.17
N GLY A 333 -14.92 5.31 0.32
CA GLY A 333 -16.33 5.45 0.72
C GLY A 333 -16.72 6.81 1.29
N VAL A 334 -15.81 7.78 1.36
CA VAL A 334 -16.12 9.18 1.68
C VAL A 334 -16.76 9.80 0.45
N MET A 335 -18.09 9.83 0.43
CA MET A 335 -18.78 10.80 -0.41
C MET A 335 -18.36 12.17 0.12
N THR A 336 -17.70 13.00 -0.67
CA THR A 336 -17.34 14.35 -0.25
C THR A 336 -18.62 15.11 0.12
N GLY A 337 -18.93 15.14 1.43
CA GLY A 337 -20.12 15.77 2.00
C GLY A 337 -20.14 17.28 1.86
N ASP A 338 -19.02 17.88 1.44
CA ASP A 338 -18.91 19.31 1.17
C ASP A 338 -19.52 19.73 -0.19
N LEU A 339 -20.02 18.77 -0.98
CA LEU A 339 -20.83 19.04 -2.18
C LEU A 339 -22.34 18.87 -1.92
N ALA A 340 -22.77 18.57 -0.69
CA ALA A 340 -24.20 18.46 -0.34
C ALA A 340 -24.96 19.81 -0.40
N GLY A 341 -24.30 20.90 -0.79
CA GLY A 341 -24.88 22.22 -1.01
C GLY A 341 -24.53 22.88 -2.35
N MET A 342 -23.85 22.19 -3.28
CA MET A 342 -23.64 22.73 -4.63
C MET A 342 -24.75 22.26 -5.56
N GLU A 343 -25.39 23.21 -6.23
CA GLU A 343 -26.54 23.04 -7.14
C GLU A 343 -26.29 21.95 -8.21
N GLU A 344 -27.38 21.45 -8.82
CA GLU A 344 -27.41 20.41 -9.87
C GLU A 344 -26.44 20.63 -11.05
N GLU A 345 -25.81 21.80 -11.17
CA GLU A 345 -24.84 22.17 -12.21
C GLU A 345 -23.44 21.52 -12.04
N ALA A 346 -23.06 21.07 -10.83
CA ALA A 346 -21.77 20.41 -10.59
C ALA A 346 -21.72 18.92 -11.04
N HIS A 347 -22.86 18.31 -11.34
CA HIS A 347 -22.94 16.92 -11.80
C HIS A 347 -22.40 16.71 -13.23
N GLY A 348 -22.18 17.78 -13.99
CA GLY A 348 -21.66 17.73 -15.36
C GLY A 348 -20.16 17.41 -15.47
N GLU A 349 -19.39 17.57 -14.40
CA GLU A 349 -17.93 17.46 -14.41
C GLU A 349 -17.39 16.13 -13.81
N MET A 350 -18.26 15.35 -13.16
CA MET A 350 -17.87 14.09 -12.52
C MET A 350 -17.80 12.94 -13.53
N ALA A 351 -16.68 12.22 -13.55
CA ALA A 351 -16.53 11.07 -14.42
C ALA A 351 -17.46 9.93 -13.98
N LYS A 352 -18.24 9.41 -14.93
CA LYS A 352 -19.14 8.28 -14.71
C LYS A 352 -18.35 7.02 -14.31
N CYS A 353 -18.82 6.33 -13.27
CA CYS A 353 -18.27 5.07 -12.83
C CYS A 353 -18.74 3.91 -13.71
N LEU A 354 -17.79 3.08 -14.14
CA LEU A 354 -18.01 1.90 -14.98
C LEU A 354 -17.55 0.59 -14.30
N CYS A 355 -17.55 0.55 -12.95
CA CYS A 355 -17.02 -0.59 -12.21
C CYS A 355 -17.86 -1.88 -12.31
N GLY A 356 -19.09 -1.79 -12.82
CA GLY A 356 -19.99 -2.95 -12.97
C GLY A 356 -20.56 -3.52 -11.67
N SER A 357 -20.21 -2.97 -10.50
CA SER A 357 -20.77 -3.39 -9.20
C SER A 357 -22.27 -3.07 -9.11
N ARG A 358 -23.02 -3.95 -8.44
CA ARG A 358 -24.44 -3.71 -8.10
C ARG A 358 -24.63 -2.61 -7.06
N LYS A 359 -23.59 -2.29 -6.29
CA LYS A 359 -23.55 -1.20 -5.29
C LYS A 359 -22.81 0.03 -5.83
N CYS A 360 -22.75 0.19 -7.15
CA CYS A 360 -22.09 1.32 -7.80
C CYS A 360 -22.71 2.64 -7.36
N ARG A 361 -21.87 3.63 -7.04
CA ARG A 361 -22.26 4.98 -6.63
C ARG A 361 -22.53 5.93 -7.81
N GLY A 362 -22.33 5.45 -9.04
CA GLY A 362 -22.62 6.20 -10.28
C GLY A 362 -21.46 7.03 -10.81
N TYR A 363 -20.64 7.62 -9.93
CA TYR A 363 -19.49 8.48 -10.26
C TYR A 363 -18.24 8.05 -9.51
N LEU A 364 -17.06 8.50 -9.98
CA LEU A 364 -15.76 8.08 -9.47
C LEU A 364 -15.33 8.78 -8.17
N TRP A 365 -15.76 10.02 -7.96
CA TRP A 365 -15.54 10.83 -6.75
C TRP A 365 -16.86 11.48 -6.35
#